data_AF-F0YR92-F1
#
_entry.id   AF-F0YR92-F1
#
_cell.length_a   1.000
_cell.length_b   1.000
_cell.length_c   1.000
_cell.angle_alpha   90.00
_cell.angle_beta   90.00
_cell.angle_gamma   90.00
#
_symmetry.space_group_name_H-M   'P 1'
#
loop_
_entity.id
_entity.type
_entity.pdbx_description
1 polymer ?
#
loop_
_entity_poly.entity_id
_entity_poly.type
_entity_poly.pdbx_seq_one_letter_code
_entity_poly.pdbx_strand_id
1 'polypeptide(L)'
;IVGSTPAFADLDGDGDLDLVVGYDDGTLSYYENVGSAASPSYEAVTGSANPFDGIDVGDDNVDYHSMPALADLDGDGDLDLVVGEYWGALFYYENVGSAASPTYSAVTGNASPFDDVDVGRNSAPALGDLDGDGDLDLVVGVMYGALLYYENVGNATSPSYEAAIENPFDGIDVGLHSAPALGDLDADGDLDLVVGEEDGALYYYENAGSGASPSYMAVTGTRNPFDGIDGGVRNGDLYYYEIEGPA
;
A
#
# COMPACT_ATOMS: atom_id res chain seq x y z
N ILE A 1 7.80 17.26 1.29
CA ILE A 1 8.26 16.08 2.09
C ILE A 1 8.89 15.15 1.07
N VAL A 2 10.19 14.83 1.10
CA VAL A 2 10.76 13.91 0.08
C VAL A 2 10.54 12.49 0.60
N GLY A 3 9.35 11.93 0.37
CA GLY A 3 9.00 10.57 0.79
C GLY A 3 8.67 9.76 -0.46
N SER A 4 9.52 8.77 -0.77
CA SER A 4 9.22 7.79 -1.80
C SER A 4 8.46 6.62 -1.18
N THR A 5 7.35 6.23 -1.78
CA THR A 5 6.50 5.12 -1.30
C THR A 5 6.59 3.94 -2.26
N PRO A 6 7.30 2.86 -1.90
CA PRO A 6 7.43 1.69 -2.76
C PRO A 6 6.19 0.78 -2.66
N ALA A 7 5.79 0.20 -3.79
CA ALA A 7 4.89 -0.94 -3.90
C ALA A 7 5.50 -1.98 -4.83
N PHE A 8 5.25 -3.27 -4.56
CA PHE A 8 5.77 -4.38 -5.36
C PHE A 8 4.62 -5.22 -5.92
N ALA A 9 4.73 -5.58 -7.20
CA ALA A 9 3.77 -6.41 -7.90
C ALA A 9 4.41 -7.02 -9.16
N ASP A 10 3.89 -8.15 -9.64
CA ASP A 10 4.25 -8.72 -10.94
C ASP A 10 3.44 -8.00 -12.03
N LEU A 11 4.03 -6.98 -12.67
CA LEU A 11 3.31 -6.07 -13.59
C LEU A 11 3.46 -6.46 -15.06
N ASP A 12 4.41 -7.33 -15.38
CA ASP A 12 4.60 -7.86 -16.73
C ASP A 12 4.26 -9.37 -16.85
N GLY A 13 3.89 -10.01 -15.74
CA GLY A 13 3.40 -11.38 -15.68
C GLY A 13 4.50 -12.43 -15.83
N ASP A 14 5.76 -12.07 -15.60
CA ASP A 14 6.91 -12.97 -15.74
C ASP A 14 7.18 -13.83 -14.48
N GLY A 15 6.46 -13.54 -13.39
CA GLY A 15 6.49 -14.29 -12.14
C GLY A 15 7.50 -13.76 -11.13
N ASP A 16 8.07 -12.57 -11.35
CA ASP A 16 8.82 -11.84 -10.36
C ASP A 16 8.21 -10.47 -10.02
N LEU A 17 8.70 -9.82 -8.95
CA LEU A 17 8.09 -8.59 -8.45
C LEU A 17 8.84 -7.37 -8.98
N ASP A 18 8.12 -6.55 -9.72
CA ASP A 18 8.51 -5.22 -10.13
C ASP A 18 8.31 -4.20 -9.00
N LEU A 19 8.85 -3.00 -9.20
CA LEU A 19 8.79 -1.90 -8.24
C LEU A 19 8.07 -0.69 -8.83
N VAL A 20 7.04 -0.22 -8.13
CA VAL A 20 6.40 1.08 -8.35
C VAL A 20 6.77 2.01 -7.19
N VAL A 21 7.11 3.26 -7.50
CA VAL A 21 7.50 4.25 -6.49
C VAL A 21 6.65 5.49 -6.66
N GLY A 22 5.89 5.84 -5.61
CA GLY A 22 5.26 7.14 -5.47
C GLY A 22 6.23 8.22 -5.04
N TYR A 23 5.99 9.45 -5.51
CA TYR A 23 6.83 10.62 -5.29
C TYR A 23 6.05 11.77 -4.67
N ASP A 24 6.81 12.77 -4.23
CA ASP A 24 6.30 13.93 -3.53
C ASP A 24 5.73 15.04 -4.41
N ASP A 25 5.73 14.81 -5.72
CA ASP A 25 5.08 15.62 -6.72
C ASP A 25 3.79 14.98 -7.26
N GLY A 26 3.34 13.86 -6.69
CA GLY A 26 2.13 13.15 -7.11
C GLY A 26 2.34 12.16 -8.25
N THR A 27 3.56 12.06 -8.80
CA THR A 27 3.88 11.15 -9.91
C THR A 27 4.27 9.76 -9.42
N LEU A 28 4.35 8.80 -10.36
CA LEU A 28 4.77 7.43 -10.13
C LEU A 28 5.94 7.07 -11.06
N SER A 29 6.96 6.35 -10.55
CA SER A 29 7.98 5.70 -11.38
C SER A 29 7.82 4.19 -11.35
N TYR A 30 8.20 3.56 -12.46
CA TYR A 30 8.20 2.11 -12.63
C TYR A 30 9.62 1.60 -12.89
N TYR A 31 9.94 0.51 -12.21
CA TYR A 31 11.17 -0.23 -12.39
C TYR A 31 10.84 -1.71 -12.60
N GLU A 32 11.11 -2.20 -13.80
CA GLU A 32 10.98 -3.61 -14.16
C GLU A 32 12.12 -4.38 -13.49
N ASN A 33 11.79 -5.52 -12.87
CA ASN A 33 12.78 -6.45 -12.39
C ASN A 33 13.28 -7.32 -13.55
N VAL A 34 14.30 -6.84 -14.25
CA VAL A 34 14.98 -7.59 -15.33
C VAL A 34 15.82 -8.79 -14.83
N GLY A 35 15.70 -9.13 -13.55
CA GLY A 35 16.44 -10.17 -12.85
C GLY A 35 15.66 -11.49 -12.75
N SER A 36 15.37 -11.89 -11.52
CA SER A 36 14.48 -13.02 -11.20
C SER A 36 13.97 -12.83 -9.78
N ALA A 37 12.87 -13.49 -9.43
CA ALA A 37 12.33 -13.47 -8.06
C ALA A 37 13.35 -13.82 -6.95
N ALA A 38 14.35 -14.66 -7.25
CA ALA A 38 15.39 -15.06 -6.28
C ALA A 38 16.62 -14.14 -6.27
N SER A 39 16.76 -13.25 -7.24
CA SER A 39 17.91 -12.35 -7.41
C SER A 39 17.46 -11.14 -8.23
N PRO A 40 16.69 -10.22 -7.62
CA PRO A 40 16.08 -9.11 -8.34
C PRO A 40 17.12 -8.09 -8.82
N SER A 41 16.85 -7.46 -9.95
CA SER A 41 17.65 -6.39 -10.56
C SER A 41 16.72 -5.42 -11.28
N TYR A 42 16.65 -4.18 -10.80
CA TYR A 42 15.65 -3.21 -11.26
C TYR A 42 16.20 -2.26 -12.34
N GLU A 43 15.49 -2.13 -13.46
CA GLU A 43 15.75 -1.14 -14.51
C GLU A 43 14.56 -0.19 -14.67
N ALA A 44 14.83 1.13 -14.75
CA ALA A 44 13.79 2.13 -14.88
C ALA A 44 13.14 2.08 -16.27
N VAL A 45 11.82 1.97 -16.31
CA VAL A 45 11.02 2.04 -17.53
C VAL A 45 10.44 3.45 -17.66
N THR A 46 10.54 4.05 -18.85
CA THR A 46 10.21 5.48 -19.04
C THR A 46 9.45 5.75 -20.34
N GLY A 47 8.78 6.90 -20.40
CA GLY A 47 7.95 7.31 -21.55
C GLY A 47 6.79 6.35 -21.77
N SER A 48 6.41 6.13 -23.03
CA SER A 48 5.22 5.33 -23.38
C SER A 48 5.32 3.83 -23.02
N ALA A 49 6.45 3.35 -22.52
CA ALA A 49 6.59 1.99 -22.00
C ALA A 49 6.27 1.92 -20.50
N ASN A 50 6.29 3.03 -19.78
CA ASN A 50 5.88 3.09 -18.38
C ASN A 50 4.34 3.15 -18.33
N PRO A 51 3.64 2.15 -17.77
CA PRO A 51 2.18 2.14 -17.71
C PRO A 51 1.60 3.26 -16.83
N PHE A 52 2.42 3.85 -15.96
CA PHE A 52 2.03 4.98 -15.11
C PHE A 52 2.41 6.34 -15.72
N ASP A 53 2.95 6.39 -16.95
CA ASP A 53 3.34 7.65 -17.61
C ASP A 53 2.13 8.59 -17.74
N GLY A 54 2.23 9.77 -17.14
CA GLY A 54 1.17 10.77 -17.13
C GLY A 54 0.12 10.60 -16.02
N ILE A 55 0.25 9.61 -15.13
CA ILE A 55 -0.49 9.58 -13.87
C ILE A 55 0.15 10.58 -12.91
N ASP A 56 -0.63 11.57 -12.53
CA ASP A 56 -0.28 12.60 -11.56
C ASP A 56 -1.52 12.86 -10.70
N VAL A 57 -1.43 12.49 -9.42
CA VAL A 57 -2.49 12.74 -8.43
C VAL A 57 -2.26 14.05 -7.67
N GLY A 58 -1.25 14.82 -8.07
CA GLY A 58 -0.97 16.14 -7.54
C GLY A 58 -1.86 17.24 -8.12
N ASP A 59 -1.96 18.34 -7.39
CA ASP A 59 -2.38 19.65 -7.91
C ASP A 59 -1.18 20.61 -7.90
N ASP A 60 -1.14 21.52 -8.86
CA ASP A 60 -0.03 22.42 -9.23
C ASP A 60 0.48 23.34 -8.10
N ASN A 61 -0.07 23.26 -6.88
CA ASN A 61 0.10 24.28 -5.83
C ASN A 61 0.51 23.77 -4.43
N VAL A 62 0.71 22.47 -4.19
CA VAL A 62 1.08 21.96 -2.84
C VAL A 62 1.92 20.66 -2.91
N ASP A 63 2.61 20.30 -1.82
CA ASP A 63 3.32 19.01 -1.66
C ASP A 63 2.29 17.84 -1.71
N TYR A 64 2.09 17.22 -2.88
CA TYR A 64 1.25 16.02 -3.03
C TYR A 64 2.12 14.78 -3.06
N HIS A 65 1.91 13.83 -2.17
CA HIS A 65 2.63 12.56 -2.23
C HIS A 65 1.70 11.52 -2.84
N SER A 66 2.19 10.72 -3.77
CA SER A 66 1.44 9.55 -4.25
C SER A 66 1.79 8.34 -3.38
N MET A 67 0.80 7.54 -3.03
CA MET A 67 0.97 6.30 -2.26
C MET A 67 0.29 5.15 -3.01
N PRO A 68 1.03 4.42 -3.87
CA PRO A 68 0.44 3.40 -4.72
C PRO A 68 0.11 2.12 -3.94
N ALA A 69 -1.05 1.55 -4.23
CA ALA A 69 -1.44 0.18 -3.91
C ALA A 69 -1.97 -0.47 -5.19
N LEU A 70 -1.65 -1.76 -5.38
CA LEU A 70 -2.04 -2.54 -6.55
C LEU A 70 -2.86 -3.74 -6.11
N ALA A 71 -4.02 -3.95 -6.74
CA ALA A 71 -4.91 -5.07 -6.45
C ALA A 71 -5.89 -5.28 -7.61
N ASP A 72 -6.36 -6.51 -7.81
CA ASP A 72 -7.45 -6.83 -8.75
C ASP A 72 -8.79 -6.46 -8.09
N LEU A 73 -9.34 -5.29 -8.42
CA LEU A 73 -10.56 -4.76 -7.77
C LEU A 73 -11.83 -5.07 -8.55
N ASP A 74 -11.73 -5.37 -9.84
CA ASP A 74 -12.87 -5.76 -10.67
C ASP A 74 -12.97 -7.28 -10.95
N GLY A 75 -11.96 -8.04 -10.52
CA GLY A 75 -11.92 -9.50 -10.56
C GLY A 75 -11.64 -10.08 -11.94
N ASP A 76 -11.04 -9.30 -12.85
CA ASP A 76 -10.73 -9.73 -14.20
C ASP A 76 -9.36 -10.43 -14.33
N GLY A 77 -8.59 -10.44 -13.24
CA GLY A 77 -7.31 -11.11 -13.11
C GLY A 77 -6.10 -10.24 -13.44
N ASP A 78 -6.28 -8.93 -13.58
CA ASP A 78 -5.19 -7.98 -13.66
C ASP A 78 -5.20 -6.94 -12.53
N LEU A 79 -4.06 -6.27 -12.31
CA LEU A 79 -3.89 -5.40 -11.14
C LEU A 79 -4.27 -3.96 -11.47
N ASP A 80 -5.33 -3.49 -10.81
CA ASP A 80 -5.72 -2.09 -10.77
C ASP A 80 -4.82 -1.29 -9.83
N LEU A 81 -4.83 0.04 -10.02
CA LEU A 81 -4.05 0.97 -9.22
C LEU A 81 -4.95 1.85 -8.36
N VAL A 82 -4.67 1.88 -7.07
CA VAL A 82 -5.19 2.86 -6.12
C VAL A 82 -4.04 3.74 -5.65
N VAL A 83 -4.22 5.06 -5.72
CA VAL A 83 -3.21 6.02 -5.29
C VAL A 83 -3.78 6.93 -4.21
N GLY A 84 -3.23 6.84 -3.02
CA GLY A 84 -3.50 7.80 -1.97
C GLY A 84 -2.68 9.08 -2.11
N GLU A 85 -3.16 10.15 -1.49
CA GLU A 85 -2.54 11.48 -1.51
C GLU A 85 -2.70 12.30 -0.22
N TYR A 86 -2.05 13.46 -0.19
CA TYR A 86 -1.89 14.30 1.00
C TYR A 86 -3.20 14.84 1.61
N TRP A 87 -4.23 15.10 0.82
CA TRP A 87 -5.56 15.58 1.26
C TRP A 87 -6.54 14.44 1.52
N GLY A 88 -6.07 13.19 1.53
CA GLY A 88 -6.85 12.03 1.96
C GLY A 88 -7.77 11.44 0.89
N ALA A 89 -7.75 11.93 -0.35
CA ALA A 89 -8.45 11.30 -1.44
C ALA A 89 -7.76 9.98 -1.85
N LEU A 90 -8.53 9.06 -2.42
CA LEU A 90 -8.02 7.87 -3.07
C LEU A 90 -8.39 7.94 -4.56
N PHE A 91 -7.38 7.92 -5.42
CA PHE A 91 -7.56 7.90 -6.86
C PHE A 91 -7.53 6.47 -7.35
N TYR A 92 -8.51 6.10 -8.19
CA TYR A 92 -8.63 4.77 -8.75
C TYR A 92 -8.40 4.81 -10.26
N TYR A 93 -7.53 3.91 -10.72
CA TYR A 93 -7.25 3.68 -12.11
C TYR A 93 -7.44 2.19 -12.41
N GLU A 94 -8.48 1.90 -13.19
CA GLU A 94 -8.75 0.57 -13.71
C GLU A 94 -7.68 0.21 -14.75
N ASN A 95 -7.12 -0.98 -14.66
CA ASN A 95 -6.25 -1.51 -15.69
C ASN A 95 -7.12 -2.06 -16.84
N VAL A 96 -7.32 -1.22 -17.86
CA VAL A 96 -8.07 -1.60 -19.07
C VAL A 96 -7.24 -2.37 -20.10
N GLY A 97 -6.04 -2.82 -19.70
CA GLY A 97 -5.06 -3.51 -20.51
C GLY A 97 -5.15 -5.03 -20.35
N SER A 98 -4.06 -5.63 -19.87
CA SER A 98 -4.05 -7.01 -19.39
C SER A 98 -3.02 -7.15 -18.28
N ALA A 99 -3.07 -8.23 -17.50
CA ALA A 99 -2.09 -8.53 -16.44
C ALA A 99 -0.62 -8.39 -16.86
N ALA A 100 -0.25 -8.81 -18.07
CA ALA A 100 1.14 -8.75 -18.55
C ALA A 100 1.50 -7.46 -19.33
N SER A 101 0.56 -6.54 -19.48
CA SER A 101 0.73 -5.31 -20.26
C SER A 101 -0.30 -4.27 -19.80
N PRO A 102 -0.15 -3.74 -18.58
CA PRO A 102 -1.16 -2.89 -17.97
C PRO A 102 -1.32 -1.57 -18.72
N THR A 103 -2.55 -1.05 -18.72
CA THR A 103 -2.87 0.28 -19.23
C THR A 103 -3.94 0.89 -18.34
N TYR A 104 -3.58 1.93 -17.61
CA TYR A 104 -4.44 2.51 -16.59
C TYR A 104 -5.37 3.60 -17.13
N SER A 105 -6.64 3.53 -16.76
CA SER A 105 -7.65 4.55 -17.05
C SER A 105 -8.29 5.03 -15.75
N ALA A 106 -8.28 6.35 -15.52
CA ALA A 106 -8.89 6.92 -14.33
C ALA A 106 -10.41 6.66 -14.29
N VAL A 107 -10.89 6.19 -13.15
CA VAL A 107 -12.32 6.03 -12.86
C VAL A 107 -12.69 7.09 -11.80
N THR A 108 -13.69 7.91 -12.10
CA THR A 108 -13.96 9.13 -11.32
C THR A 108 -15.44 9.29 -10.97
N GLY A 109 -15.71 10.06 -9.91
CA GLY A 109 -17.06 10.29 -9.43
C GLY A 109 -17.68 8.99 -8.93
N ASN A 110 -19.00 8.88 -9.02
CA ASN A 110 -19.76 7.73 -8.52
C ASN A 110 -19.46 6.37 -9.17
N ALA A 111 -18.58 6.31 -10.16
CA ALA A 111 -18.06 5.06 -10.72
C ALA A 111 -16.84 4.55 -9.94
N SER A 112 -16.13 5.42 -9.22
CA SER A 112 -15.05 5.02 -8.32
C SER A 112 -15.64 4.45 -7.04
N PRO A 113 -15.18 3.28 -6.56
CA PRO A 113 -15.62 2.74 -5.28
C PRO A 113 -15.11 3.57 -4.09
N PHE A 114 -14.22 4.53 -4.32
CA PHE A 114 -13.63 5.41 -3.32
C PHE A 114 -14.21 6.83 -3.29
N ASP A 115 -15.23 7.16 -4.10
CA ASP A 115 -15.76 8.54 -4.23
C ASP A 115 -16.24 9.13 -2.87
N ASP A 116 -16.76 8.28 -1.99
CA ASP A 116 -17.26 8.65 -0.66
C ASP A 116 -16.25 8.38 0.48
N VAL A 117 -15.02 7.94 0.17
CA VAL A 117 -13.97 7.69 1.16
C VAL A 117 -13.24 9.00 1.50
N ASP A 118 -13.47 9.51 2.70
CA ASP A 118 -12.75 10.67 3.27
C ASP A 118 -12.00 10.25 4.54
N VAL A 119 -10.67 10.25 4.44
CA VAL A 119 -9.75 9.88 5.53
C VAL A 119 -9.05 11.09 6.16
N GLY A 120 -9.45 12.31 5.76
CA GLY A 120 -8.91 13.55 6.27
C GLY A 120 -7.62 14.01 5.58
N ARG A 121 -6.45 13.51 6.01
CA ARG A 121 -5.16 13.89 5.40
C ARG A 121 -4.23 12.70 5.33
N ASN A 122 -3.50 12.65 4.22
CA ASN A 122 -2.50 11.66 3.88
C ASN A 122 -3.13 10.27 3.84
N SER A 123 -3.68 9.86 2.71
CA SER A 123 -4.16 8.51 2.51
C SER A 123 -3.01 7.59 2.11
N ALA A 124 -2.75 6.58 2.93
CA ALA A 124 -1.83 5.48 2.62
C ALA A 124 -2.64 4.17 2.53
N PRO A 125 -3.12 3.79 1.33
CA PRO A 125 -4.00 2.62 1.17
C PRO A 125 -3.23 1.29 1.27
N ALA A 126 -3.87 0.31 1.88
CA ALA A 126 -3.57 -1.11 1.76
C ALA A 126 -4.88 -1.87 1.57
N LEU A 127 -4.86 -2.89 0.71
CA LEU A 127 -6.02 -3.69 0.35
C LEU A 127 -5.78 -5.16 0.74
N GLY A 128 -6.80 -5.82 1.26
CA GLY A 128 -6.72 -7.23 1.67
C GLY A 128 -8.06 -7.75 2.19
N ASP A 129 -8.29 -9.05 2.05
CA ASP A 129 -9.46 -9.72 2.63
C ASP A 129 -9.25 -9.87 4.15
N LEU A 130 -9.77 -8.92 4.94
CA LEU A 130 -9.49 -8.83 6.37
C LEU A 130 -10.51 -9.54 7.23
N ASP A 131 -11.72 -9.75 6.71
CA ASP A 131 -12.77 -10.48 7.37
C ASP A 131 -13.01 -11.90 6.78
N GLY A 132 -12.25 -12.27 5.75
CA GLY A 132 -12.22 -13.62 5.20
C GLY A 132 -13.48 -13.98 4.41
N ASP A 133 -14.21 -12.99 3.90
CA ASP A 133 -15.41 -13.20 3.09
C ASP A 133 -15.12 -13.36 1.58
N GLY A 134 -13.86 -13.13 1.19
CA GLY A 134 -13.33 -13.35 -0.14
C GLY A 134 -13.32 -12.11 -1.03
N ASP A 135 -13.58 -10.92 -0.48
CA ASP A 135 -13.36 -9.66 -1.16
C ASP A 135 -12.35 -8.74 -0.44
N LEU A 136 -11.88 -7.69 -1.14
CA LEU A 136 -10.78 -6.87 -0.63
C LEU A 136 -11.31 -5.67 0.15
N ASP A 137 -11.05 -5.69 1.45
CA ASP A 137 -11.25 -4.54 2.34
C ASP A 137 -10.13 -3.51 2.20
N LEU A 138 -10.42 -2.29 2.65
CA LEU A 138 -9.50 -1.16 2.59
C LEU A 138 -9.07 -0.73 4.00
N VAL A 139 -7.75 -0.68 4.20
CA VAL A 139 -7.11 0.00 5.34
C VAL A 139 -6.41 1.23 4.84
N VAL A 140 -6.62 2.36 5.50
CA VAL A 140 -5.96 3.62 5.14
C VAL A 140 -5.21 4.15 6.34
N GLY A 141 -3.90 4.25 6.21
CA GLY A 141 -3.10 5.03 7.13
C GLY A 141 -3.32 6.53 6.92
N VAL A 142 -3.28 7.30 8.01
CA VAL A 142 -3.52 8.74 7.99
C VAL A 142 -2.39 9.57 8.61
N MET A 143 -2.46 10.90 8.42
CA MET A 143 -1.45 11.85 8.88
C MET A 143 -1.10 11.73 10.37
N TYR A 144 -2.06 11.40 11.24
CA TYR A 144 -1.88 11.34 12.68
C TYR A 144 -1.88 9.91 13.23
N GLY A 145 -1.32 8.96 12.48
CA GLY A 145 -0.85 7.68 13.02
C GLY A 145 -1.93 6.61 13.21
N ALA A 146 -3.19 7.00 13.17
CA ALA A 146 -4.33 6.08 13.18
C ALA A 146 -4.45 5.33 11.85
N LEU A 147 -5.15 4.20 11.90
CA LEU A 147 -5.59 3.48 10.72
C LEU A 147 -7.12 3.53 10.64
N LEU A 148 -7.64 3.83 9.46
CA LEU A 148 -9.06 3.75 9.15
C LEU A 148 -9.34 2.45 8.42
N TYR A 149 -10.49 1.85 8.68
CA TYR A 149 -10.94 0.62 8.06
C TYR A 149 -12.27 0.85 7.35
N TYR A 150 -12.33 0.43 6.09
CA TYR A 150 -13.52 0.43 5.27
C TYR A 150 -13.76 -1.00 4.79
N GLU A 151 -14.87 -1.57 5.24
CA GLU A 151 -15.36 -2.87 4.79
C GLU A 151 -15.84 -2.73 3.35
N ASN A 152 -15.50 -3.68 2.51
CA ASN A 152 -16.11 -3.78 1.21
C ASN A 152 -17.47 -4.47 1.33
N VAL A 153 -18.54 -3.69 1.47
CA VAL A 153 -19.91 -4.20 1.56
C VAL A 153 -20.49 -4.66 0.20
N GLY A 154 -19.65 -4.62 -0.84
CA GLY A 154 -19.98 -5.00 -2.20
C GLY A 154 -19.73 -6.50 -2.46
N ASN A 155 -18.75 -6.77 -3.31
CA ASN A 155 -18.19 -8.10 -3.57
C ASN A 155 -16.83 -7.96 -4.28
N ALA A 156 -16.14 -9.08 -4.46
CA ALA A 156 -14.81 -9.17 -5.08
C ALA A 156 -14.68 -8.65 -6.53
N THR A 157 -15.79 -8.34 -7.22
CA THR A 157 -15.78 -7.84 -8.61
C THR A 157 -16.47 -6.49 -8.79
N SER A 158 -16.98 -5.92 -7.70
CA SER A 158 -17.69 -4.64 -7.71
C SER A 158 -17.67 -4.06 -6.30
N PRO A 159 -16.50 -3.58 -5.85
CA PRO A 159 -16.31 -3.14 -4.48
C PRO A 159 -17.16 -1.91 -4.15
N SER A 160 -17.53 -1.79 -2.89
CA SER A 160 -18.23 -0.64 -2.33
C SER A 160 -17.78 -0.45 -0.90
N TYR A 161 -16.99 0.59 -0.63
CA TYR A 161 -16.37 0.79 0.66
C TYR A 161 -17.27 1.60 1.61
N GLU A 162 -17.57 1.03 2.78
CA GLU A 162 -18.24 1.73 3.88
C GLU A 162 -17.35 1.72 5.13
N ALA A 163 -17.28 2.85 5.83
CA ALA A 163 -16.55 2.90 7.11
C ALA A 163 -17.20 1.93 8.10
N ALA A 164 -16.42 0.95 8.57
CA ALA A 164 -16.97 -0.11 9.43
C ALA A 164 -17.43 0.45 10.79
N ILE A 165 -18.45 -0.18 11.36
CA ILE A 165 -18.94 0.17 12.70
C ILE A 165 -17.87 -0.16 13.76
N GLU A 166 -17.17 -1.29 13.57
CA GLU A 166 -16.06 -1.73 14.42
C GLU A 166 -14.78 -1.68 13.59
N ASN A 167 -13.83 -0.83 13.98
CA ASN A 167 -12.52 -0.75 13.37
C ASN A 167 -11.57 -1.71 14.12
N PRO A 168 -11.05 -2.78 13.49
CA PRO A 168 -10.16 -3.74 14.16
C PRO A 168 -8.80 -3.14 14.53
N PHE A 169 -8.48 -1.95 14.02
CA PHE A 169 -7.27 -1.18 14.32
C PHE A 169 -7.50 -0.10 15.39
N ASP A 170 -8.69 -0.03 16.00
CA ASP A 170 -9.01 1.03 16.96
C ASP A 170 -8.02 1.05 18.15
N GLY A 171 -7.47 2.23 18.43
CA GLY A 171 -6.43 2.42 19.44
C GLY A 171 -4.98 2.22 18.96
N ILE A 172 -4.75 1.82 17.70
CA ILE A 172 -3.42 1.92 17.07
C ILE A 172 -3.12 3.40 16.77
N ASP A 173 -1.97 3.86 17.24
CA ASP A 173 -1.39 5.17 16.91
C ASP A 173 0.13 5.00 16.85
N VAL A 174 0.67 5.08 15.64
CA VAL A 174 2.11 4.90 15.39
C VAL A 174 2.88 6.22 15.29
N GLY A 175 2.22 7.38 15.40
CA GLY A 175 2.85 8.69 15.22
C GLY A 175 2.35 9.45 14.00
N LEU A 176 3.25 9.95 13.16
CA LEU A 176 2.86 10.72 11.97
C LEU A 176 2.98 9.85 10.71
N HIS A 177 2.07 10.07 9.76
CA HIS A 177 2.06 9.41 8.45
C HIS A 177 2.14 7.88 8.54
N SER A 178 1.15 7.26 9.20
CA SER A 178 1.07 5.81 9.22
C SER A 178 0.95 5.25 7.81
N ALA A 179 1.75 4.24 7.48
CA ALA A 179 1.73 3.54 6.20
C ALA A 179 1.54 2.04 6.43
N PRO A 180 0.31 1.51 6.31
CA PRO A 180 0.03 0.10 6.54
C PRO A 180 0.51 -0.77 5.36
N ALA A 181 0.93 -1.99 5.69
CA ALA A 181 1.17 -3.09 4.75
C ALA A 181 0.62 -4.37 5.37
N LEU A 182 -0.02 -5.20 4.53
CA LEU A 182 -0.66 -6.44 4.95
C LEU A 182 0.11 -7.66 4.42
N GLY A 183 0.13 -8.74 5.18
CA GLY A 183 0.69 -10.02 4.74
C GLY A 183 0.67 -11.08 5.82
N ASP A 184 0.58 -12.35 5.44
CA ASP A 184 0.65 -13.49 6.36
C ASP A 184 2.13 -13.72 6.79
N LEU A 185 2.53 -13.12 7.92
CA LEU A 185 3.94 -13.09 8.36
C LEU A 185 4.31 -14.30 9.23
N ASP A 186 3.35 -14.91 9.91
CA ASP A 186 3.58 -16.08 10.76
C ASP A 186 3.12 -17.42 10.12
N ALA A 187 2.57 -17.36 8.91
CA ALA A 187 2.10 -18.47 8.08
C ALA A 187 0.91 -19.23 8.66
N ASP A 188 0.02 -18.54 9.38
CA ASP A 188 -1.22 -19.12 9.92
C ASP A 188 -2.44 -18.98 9.00
N GLY A 189 -2.30 -18.18 7.94
CA GLY A 189 -3.27 -18.03 6.86
C GLY A 189 -4.20 -16.83 6.98
N ASP A 190 -4.00 -15.95 7.95
CA ASP A 190 -4.63 -14.64 7.96
C ASP A 190 -3.63 -13.48 7.72
N LEU A 191 -4.15 -12.29 7.42
CA LEU A 191 -3.32 -11.13 7.11
C LEU A 191 -2.91 -10.43 8.40
N ASP A 192 -1.61 -10.41 8.66
CA ASP A 192 -1.01 -9.54 9.67
C ASP A 192 -0.80 -8.12 9.14
N LEU A 193 -0.51 -7.19 10.06
CA LEU A 193 -0.29 -5.78 9.77
C LEU A 193 1.12 -5.33 10.17
N VAL A 194 1.81 -4.67 9.25
CA VAL A 194 2.99 -3.85 9.53
C VAL A 194 2.66 -2.39 9.23
N VAL A 195 3.02 -1.49 10.12
CA VAL A 195 2.79 -0.05 9.95
C VAL A 195 4.10 0.71 10.06
N GLY A 196 4.48 1.40 9.00
CA GLY A 196 5.54 2.40 9.04
C GLY A 196 5.06 3.76 9.52
N GLU A 197 5.97 4.62 9.97
CA GLU A 197 5.70 6.01 10.32
C GLU A 197 6.80 6.96 9.81
N GLU A 198 6.57 8.27 9.89
CA GLU A 198 7.41 9.34 9.32
C GLU A 198 8.90 9.29 9.69
N ASP A 199 9.24 8.89 10.91
CA ASP A 199 10.62 8.80 11.43
C ASP A 199 11.29 7.44 11.13
N GLY A 200 10.60 6.53 10.42
CA GLY A 200 11.16 5.28 9.90
C GLY A 200 10.97 4.05 10.80
N ALA A 201 10.27 4.17 11.93
CA ALA A 201 9.95 3.02 12.77
C ALA A 201 8.91 2.12 12.09
N LEU A 202 9.04 0.82 12.35
CA LEU A 202 8.09 -0.21 11.89
C LEU A 202 7.43 -0.89 13.10
N TYR A 203 6.10 -0.90 13.10
CA TYR A 203 5.28 -1.56 14.11
C TYR A 203 4.63 -2.80 13.52
N TYR A 204 4.74 -3.94 14.20
CA TYR A 204 4.14 -5.20 13.78
C TYR A 204 2.99 -5.58 14.70
N TYR A 205 1.86 -5.93 14.10
CA TYR A 205 0.66 -6.41 14.76
C TYR A 205 0.26 -7.75 14.14
N GLU A 206 0.28 -8.79 14.98
CA GLU A 206 -0.22 -10.13 14.65
C GLU A 206 -1.75 -10.09 14.69
N ASN A 207 -2.40 -10.60 13.65
CA ASN A 207 -3.83 -10.81 13.65
C ASN A 207 -4.16 -12.09 14.41
N ALA A 208 -4.41 -11.96 15.71
CA ALA A 208 -4.79 -13.07 16.57
C ALA A 208 -6.31 -13.38 16.54
N GLY A 209 -6.99 -12.88 15.49
CA GLY A 209 -8.43 -12.96 15.31
C GLY A 209 -8.90 -14.32 14.80
N SER A 210 -10.10 -14.36 14.22
CA SER A 210 -10.56 -15.55 13.51
C SER A 210 -11.61 -15.21 12.46
N GLY A 211 -11.35 -15.54 11.18
CA GLY A 211 -12.28 -15.28 10.08
C GLY A 211 -12.76 -13.83 10.09
N ALA A 212 -14.08 -13.63 10.08
CA ALA A 212 -14.75 -12.32 10.06
C ALA A 212 -14.64 -11.48 11.35
N SER A 213 -13.61 -11.70 12.15
CA SER A 213 -13.35 -10.94 13.36
C SER A 213 -11.84 -10.84 13.57
N PRO A 214 -11.14 -10.06 12.73
CA PRO A 214 -9.72 -9.83 12.90
C PRO A 214 -9.43 -9.11 14.22
N SER A 215 -8.27 -9.39 14.82
CA SER A 215 -7.85 -8.78 16.09
C SER A 215 -6.35 -8.56 16.15
N TYR A 216 -5.95 -7.31 15.94
CA TYR A 216 -4.54 -6.94 15.83
C TYR A 216 -3.89 -6.71 17.19
N MET A 217 -2.86 -7.51 17.49
CA MET A 217 -2.10 -7.46 18.74
C MET A 217 -0.65 -7.07 18.48
N ALA A 218 -0.20 -5.98 19.11
CA ALA A 218 1.18 -5.51 18.95
C ALA A 218 2.21 -6.58 19.38
N VAL A 219 3.13 -6.90 18.47
CA VAL A 219 4.27 -7.77 18.71
C VAL A 219 5.52 -6.92 18.96
N THR A 220 6.24 -7.19 20.04
CA THR A 220 7.38 -6.37 20.47
C THR A 220 8.58 -7.22 20.92
N GLY A 221 9.75 -6.58 20.98
CA GLY A 221 11.01 -7.21 21.35
C GLY A 221 11.40 -8.32 20.37
N THR A 222 12.02 -9.39 20.86
CA THR A 222 12.60 -10.45 20.02
C THR A 222 11.61 -11.27 19.19
N ARG A 223 10.30 -11.05 19.35
CA ARG A 223 9.27 -11.66 18.49
C ARG A 223 8.94 -10.79 17.29
N ASN A 224 9.27 -9.49 17.32
CA ASN A 224 9.05 -8.59 16.21
C ASN A 224 10.25 -8.73 15.24
N PRO A 225 10.05 -9.25 14.01
CA PRO A 225 11.14 -9.41 13.05
C PRO A 225 11.70 -8.07 12.55
N PHE A 226 10.99 -6.96 12.82
CA PHE A 226 11.40 -5.61 12.49
C PHE A 226 12.03 -4.87 13.69
N ASP A 227 12.19 -5.52 14.85
CA ASP A 227 12.82 -4.90 16.04
C ASP A 227 14.26 -4.44 15.72
N GLY A 228 14.50 -3.14 15.85
CA GLY A 228 15.79 -2.53 15.54
C GLY A 228 16.05 -2.25 14.06
N ILE A 229 15.09 -2.53 13.16
CA ILE A 229 15.09 -1.98 11.81
C ILE A 229 14.54 -0.56 11.89
N ASP A 230 15.32 0.41 11.43
CA ASP A 230 14.95 1.82 11.35
C ASP A 230 15.18 2.27 9.90
N GLY A 231 14.12 2.74 9.24
CA GLY A 231 14.13 3.27 7.88
C GLY A 231 14.94 4.55 7.71
N GLY A 232 15.41 5.14 8.82
CA GLY A 232 16.29 6.28 8.87
C GLY A 232 15.56 7.53 9.37
N VAL A 233 16.18 8.21 10.34
CA VAL A 233 15.63 9.43 10.94
C VAL A 233 15.61 10.57 9.93
N ARG A 234 14.51 11.32 9.90
CA ARG A 234 14.33 12.55 9.12
C ARG A 234 15.19 13.71 9.66
N ASN A 235 16.53 13.59 9.62
CA ASN A 235 17.48 14.68 9.90
C ASN A 235 18.94 14.38 9.45
N GLY A 236 19.12 13.84 8.24
CA GLY A 236 20.38 13.99 7.51
C GLY A 236 21.55 13.07 7.90
N ASP A 237 21.35 12.11 8.79
CA ASP A 237 22.31 11.03 9.03
C ASP A 237 21.74 9.73 8.47
N LEU A 238 22.05 9.43 7.20
CA LEU A 238 21.85 8.10 6.63
C LEU A 238 22.81 7.14 7.34
N TYR A 239 22.33 6.40 8.34
CA TYR A 239 23.05 5.26 8.87
C TYR A 239 22.77 4.05 7.98
N TYR A 240 23.65 3.78 7.01
CA TYR A 240 23.69 2.46 6.37
C TYR A 240 24.21 1.46 7.41
N TYR A 241 23.37 0.53 7.83
CA TYR A 241 23.86 -0.68 8.47
C TYR A 241 24.22 -1.68 7.37
N GLU A 242 25.52 -1.92 7.17
CA GLU A 242 25.97 -3.12 6.46
C GLU A 242 25.50 -4.33 7.29
N ILE A 243 24.55 -5.10 6.75
CA ILE A 243 24.30 -6.45 7.24
C ILE A 243 25.50 -7.29 6.78
N GLU A 244 26.54 -7.34 7.60
CA GLU A 244 27.56 -8.38 7.45
C GLU A 244 26.90 -9.73 7.76
N GLY A 245 26.63 -10.50 6.71
CA GLY A 245 26.16 -11.88 6.84
C GLY A 245 27.18 -12.73 7.61
N PRO A 246 26.73 -13.78 8.32
CA PRO A 246 27.63 -14.65 9.07
C PRO A 246 28.58 -15.41 8.12
N ALA A 247 29.86 -15.42 8.49
CA ALA A 247 30.95 -16.12 7.81
C ALA A 247 30.84 -17.65 7.83
#